data_AF-A0A530KB32-F1
#
_entry.id   AF-A0A530KB32-F1
#
_cell.length_a   1.000
_cell.length_b   1.000
_cell.length_c   1.000
_cell.angle_alpha   90.00
_cell.angle_beta   90.00
_cell.angle_gamma   90.00
#
_symmetry.space_group_name_H-M   'P 1'
#
loop_
_entity.id
_entity.type
_entity.pdbx_description
1 polymer ?
#
loop_
_entity_poly.entity_id
_entity_poly.type
_entity_poly.pdbx_seq_one_letter_code
_entity_poly.pdbx_strand_id
1 'polypeptide(L)'
;AEPQRRAPAPQPELRTPQAPLGGPALRGTLDLERPADATPRPRADANARTPQGGWVRDLLSGASREEDARPATPAETPRAAPAQRSPLHVVESLNSLSVDIARAIDHEASIELWNRYRRGERDVFTRRLYTLKGQQTFDEIRRKYQAEAEFRAAVDRYCDDFEKLLKDVSRNDRDNIMAQTYLTSDTGKVYTMLAHASGRLQ
;
A
#
# COMPACT_ATOMS: atom_id res chain seq x y z
N ALA A 1 -51.03 -52.84 -21.64
CA ALA A 1 -50.71 -51.89 -22.70
C ALA A 1 -49.31 -51.33 -22.44
N GLU A 2 -48.32 -51.86 -23.14
CA GLU A 2 -47.03 -51.24 -23.45
C GLU A 2 -47.07 -50.95 -24.98
N PRO A 3 -46.13 -50.22 -25.64
CA PRO A 3 -44.95 -49.50 -25.17
C PRO A 3 -44.79 -48.10 -25.85
N GLN A 4 -43.68 -47.39 -25.61
CA GLN A 4 -42.91 -46.81 -26.74
C GLN A 4 -41.48 -46.46 -26.32
N ARG A 5 -40.57 -47.35 -26.76
CA ARG A 5 -39.11 -47.20 -26.75
C ARG A 5 -38.71 -46.17 -27.82
N ARG A 6 -37.89 -45.18 -27.46
CA ARG A 6 -37.18 -44.34 -28.45
C ARG A 6 -35.94 -45.06 -28.96
N ALA A 7 -35.76 -45.03 -30.28
CA ALA A 7 -34.64 -45.62 -31.02
C ALA A 7 -33.35 -44.77 -30.94
N PRO A 8 -32.16 -45.37 -31.17
CA PRO A 8 -30.87 -44.67 -31.20
C PRO A 8 -30.54 -44.12 -32.60
N ALA A 9 -29.73 -43.05 -32.65
CA ALA A 9 -29.15 -42.50 -33.88
C ALA A 9 -27.63 -42.26 -33.73
N PRO A 10 -26.84 -42.28 -34.83
CA PRO A 10 -25.44 -42.71 -34.87
C PRO A 10 -24.37 -41.60 -34.66
N GLN A 11 -23.16 -42.03 -34.27
CA GLN A 11 -21.91 -41.24 -34.13
C GLN A 11 -21.25 -40.91 -35.49
N PRO A 12 -20.31 -39.94 -35.53
CA PRO A 12 -18.96 -40.31 -35.98
C PRO A 12 -17.78 -39.65 -35.22
N GLU A 13 -16.60 -40.22 -35.47
CA GLU A 13 -15.35 -40.29 -34.71
C GLU A 13 -14.37 -39.09 -34.74
N LEU A 14 -13.53 -39.09 -33.70
CA LEU A 14 -12.12 -38.67 -33.57
C LEU A 14 -11.35 -38.24 -34.84
N ARG A 15 -10.70 -37.06 -34.76
CA ARG A 15 -9.42 -36.78 -35.46
C ARG A 15 -8.56 -35.79 -34.67
N THR A 16 -7.47 -36.27 -34.07
CA THR A 16 -6.24 -35.48 -33.82
C THR A 16 -5.37 -35.48 -35.08
N PRO A 17 -4.59 -34.41 -35.34
CA PRO A 17 -3.43 -34.53 -36.24
C PRO A 17 -2.09 -34.35 -35.50
N GLN A 18 -1.19 -35.33 -35.68
CA GLN A 18 0.24 -35.29 -35.37
C GLN A 18 1.06 -34.65 -36.51
N ALA A 19 2.32 -34.29 -36.17
CA ALA A 19 3.36 -33.58 -36.92
C ALA A 19 3.89 -34.28 -38.20
N PRO A 20 4.85 -33.62 -38.90
CA PRO A 20 5.97 -34.35 -39.49
C PRO A 20 7.37 -33.79 -39.14
N LEU A 21 8.32 -34.72 -39.16
CA LEU A 21 9.77 -34.64 -38.92
C LEU A 21 10.55 -34.26 -40.19
N GLY A 22 11.78 -33.75 -40.02
CA GLY A 22 12.83 -33.77 -41.05
C GLY A 22 14.14 -33.05 -40.65
N GLY A 23 15.21 -33.81 -40.36
CA GLY A 23 16.62 -33.33 -40.28
C GLY A 23 17.32 -33.36 -41.66
N PRO A 24 18.68 -33.49 -41.79
CA PRO A 24 19.77 -33.53 -40.79
C PRO A 24 21.06 -32.70 -41.14
N ALA A 25 21.99 -32.63 -40.15
CA ALA A 25 23.46 -32.56 -40.21
C ALA A 25 24.22 -31.40 -40.92
N LEU A 26 25.21 -30.79 -40.22
CA LEU A 26 26.67 -30.86 -40.50
C LEU A 26 27.47 -29.73 -39.80
N ARG A 27 28.32 -30.13 -38.83
CA ARG A 27 29.75 -29.81 -38.65
C ARG A 27 30.29 -28.39 -39.00
N GLY A 28 30.83 -27.69 -37.98
CA GLY A 28 31.76 -26.56 -38.13
C GLY A 28 32.22 -26.04 -36.75
N THR A 29 33.27 -26.65 -36.19
CA THR A 29 34.60 -26.03 -35.95
C THR A 29 34.63 -24.94 -34.86
N LEU A 30 35.27 -25.31 -33.75
CA LEU A 30 35.85 -24.41 -32.76
C LEU A 30 36.73 -23.36 -33.45
N ASP A 31 36.52 -22.09 -33.14
CA ASP A 31 37.59 -21.09 -33.22
C ASP A 31 37.58 -20.26 -31.95
N LEU A 32 38.72 -20.32 -31.28
CA LEU A 32 39.10 -19.71 -30.03
C LEU A 32 39.91 -18.47 -30.39
N GLU A 33 39.38 -17.26 -30.16
CA GLU A 33 40.17 -16.12 -29.67
C GLU A 33 39.33 -14.84 -29.51
N ARG A 34 39.28 -14.31 -28.28
CA ARG A 34 39.51 -12.88 -28.02
C ARG A 34 39.84 -12.65 -26.54
N PRO A 35 40.97 -11.97 -26.22
CA PRO A 35 41.41 -11.71 -24.86
C PRO A 35 40.71 -10.46 -24.27
N ALA A 36 40.62 -10.40 -22.94
CA ALA A 36 41.16 -9.33 -22.10
C ALA A 36 40.53 -9.33 -20.69
N ASP A 37 41.43 -9.46 -19.72
CA ASP A 37 41.24 -9.19 -18.30
C ASP A 37 40.64 -7.79 -18.06
N ALA A 38 39.50 -7.72 -17.36
CA ALA A 38 39.00 -6.49 -16.73
C ALA A 38 37.90 -6.80 -15.69
N THR A 39 38.31 -7.18 -14.47
CA THR A 39 37.58 -6.75 -13.26
C THR A 39 38.13 -5.38 -12.83
N PRO A 40 37.40 -4.49 -12.11
CA PRO A 40 36.05 -4.60 -11.56
C PRO A 40 35.16 -3.35 -11.75
N ARG A 41 33.84 -3.50 -11.60
CA ARG A 41 32.93 -2.54 -10.94
C ARG A 41 31.52 -3.15 -10.85
N PRO A 42 31.01 -3.49 -9.66
CA PRO A 42 29.58 -3.75 -9.53
C PRO A 42 28.86 -2.41 -9.74
N ARG A 43 27.96 -2.35 -10.72
CA ARG A 43 26.91 -1.32 -10.77
C ARG A 43 26.07 -1.51 -9.52
N ALA A 44 26.37 -0.74 -8.48
CA ALA A 44 25.37 -0.34 -7.51
C ALA A 44 24.36 0.57 -8.22
N ASP A 45 23.14 0.55 -7.71
CA ASP A 45 22.00 1.42 -8.08
C ASP A 45 21.15 1.01 -9.28
N ALA A 46 20.32 -0.01 -9.04
CA ALA A 46 18.94 -0.04 -9.53
C ALA A 46 18.00 -0.77 -8.55
N ASN A 47 18.31 -0.77 -7.26
CA ASN A 47 17.28 -0.99 -6.24
C ASN A 47 16.69 0.39 -5.96
N ALA A 48 15.59 0.71 -6.64
CA ALA A 48 14.75 1.84 -6.30
C ALA A 48 14.27 1.65 -4.87
N ARG A 49 15.07 2.15 -3.92
CA ARG A 49 14.64 2.42 -2.55
C ARG A 49 13.51 3.43 -2.69
N THR A 50 12.29 2.93 -2.64
CA THR A 50 11.09 3.75 -2.51
C THR A 50 11.36 4.80 -1.42
N PRO A 51 11.22 6.11 -1.69
CA PRO A 51 11.42 7.17 -0.69
C PRO A 51 10.27 7.22 0.33
N GLN A 52 9.74 6.06 0.72
CA GLN A 52 8.57 5.89 1.60
C GLN A 52 8.81 6.42 3.02
N GLY A 53 10.05 6.67 3.42
CA GLY A 53 10.40 7.19 4.75
C GLY A 53 10.85 8.66 4.78
N GLY A 54 10.93 9.37 3.66
CA GLY A 54 11.52 10.72 3.61
C GLY A 54 10.57 11.81 4.09
N TRP A 55 9.36 11.85 3.52
CA TRP A 55 8.39 12.91 3.79
C TRP A 55 7.70 12.77 5.17
N VAL A 56 7.45 11.54 5.62
CA VAL A 56 6.89 11.24 6.96
C VAL A 56 7.86 11.68 8.05
N ARG A 57 9.15 11.43 7.83
CA ARG A 57 10.22 11.78 8.78
C ARG A 57 10.45 13.29 8.78
N ASP A 58 10.43 13.94 7.62
CA ASP A 58 10.54 15.40 7.46
C ASP A 58 9.37 16.14 8.15
N LEU A 59 8.13 15.66 7.99
CA LEU A 59 6.93 16.19 8.66
C LEU A 59 6.95 16.05 10.18
N LEU A 60 7.55 14.98 10.71
CA LEU A 60 7.64 14.70 12.14
C LEU A 60 8.82 15.44 12.78
N SER A 61 9.94 15.58 12.07
CA SER A 61 11.05 16.43 12.52
C SER A 61 10.72 17.92 12.48
N GLY A 62 9.87 18.37 11.57
CA GLY A 62 9.35 19.76 11.56
C GLY A 62 8.55 20.09 12.82
N ALA A 63 7.70 19.15 13.28
CA ALA A 63 6.88 19.31 14.49
C ALA A 63 7.71 19.40 15.77
N SER A 64 8.80 18.63 15.90
CA SER A 64 9.70 18.70 17.06
C SER A 64 10.47 20.01 17.14
N ARG A 65 10.69 20.70 16.01
CA ARG A 65 11.45 21.96 15.96
C ARG A 65 10.60 23.19 16.29
N GLU A 66 9.28 23.11 16.08
CA GLU A 66 8.34 24.18 16.45
C GLU A 66 7.99 24.20 17.96
N GLU A 67 8.16 23.08 18.67
CA GLU A 67 7.96 23.01 20.12
C GLU A 67 9.19 23.44 20.94
N ASP A 68 10.40 23.28 20.38
CA ASP A 68 11.68 23.69 21.00
C ASP A 68 11.91 25.22 20.98
N ALA A 69 11.08 25.98 20.26
CA ALA A 69 11.17 27.44 20.11
C ALA A 69 10.37 28.24 21.15
N ARG A 70 10.16 27.70 22.36
CA ARG A 70 9.58 28.43 23.50
C ARG A 70 10.66 28.63 24.57
N PRO A 71 11.02 29.87 24.93
CA PRO A 71 12.06 30.09 25.94
C PRO A 71 11.59 29.62 27.31
N ALA A 72 12.26 28.59 27.84
CA ALA A 72 12.00 28.01 29.15
C ALA A 72 12.63 28.85 30.27
N THR A 73 11.81 29.35 31.19
CA THR A 73 12.23 29.79 32.54
C THR A 73 12.41 28.59 33.47
N PRO A 74 13.42 28.56 34.37
CA PRO A 74 13.75 27.37 35.17
C PRO A 74 13.14 27.37 36.58
N ALA A 75 12.64 26.20 37.03
CA ALA A 75 12.41 25.68 38.40
C ALA A 75 11.13 24.80 38.40
N GLU A 76 10.94 23.64 39.04
CA GLU A 76 11.65 22.89 40.09
C GLU A 76 11.03 21.46 40.17
N THR A 77 11.81 20.47 40.64
CA THR A 77 11.44 19.11 41.16
C THR A 77 10.81 18.01 40.27
N PRO A 78 11.36 16.76 40.27
CA PRO A 78 10.81 15.63 39.53
C PRO A 78 9.76 14.87 40.37
N ARG A 79 8.48 15.01 40.02
CA ARG A 79 7.44 14.03 40.37
C ARG A 79 7.41 12.98 39.27
N ALA A 80 7.57 11.70 39.63
CA ALA A 80 7.43 10.58 38.71
C ALA A 80 6.06 10.63 38.01
N ALA A 81 6.03 11.16 36.80
CA ALA A 81 4.90 11.07 35.89
C ALA A 81 4.90 9.67 35.26
N PRO A 82 3.73 9.07 34.98
CA PRO A 82 3.67 7.84 34.21
C PRO A 82 4.41 8.11 32.90
N ALA A 83 5.33 7.22 32.52
CA ALA A 83 6.20 7.37 31.35
C ALA A 83 5.39 7.89 30.15
N GLN A 84 5.49 9.20 29.92
CA GLN A 84 4.85 9.86 28.79
C GLN A 84 5.43 9.16 27.57
N ARG A 85 4.60 8.47 26.80
CA ARG A 85 5.06 7.85 25.56
C ARG A 85 5.59 8.98 24.70
N SER A 86 6.92 9.02 24.56
CA SER A 86 7.60 10.07 23.83
C SER A 86 7.01 10.16 22.42
N PRO A 87 6.87 11.36 21.83
CA PRO A 87 6.35 11.53 20.47
C PRO A 87 7.00 10.58 19.45
N LEU A 88 8.29 10.29 19.63
CA LEU A 88 9.05 9.31 18.84
C LEU A 88 8.45 7.89 18.85
N HIS A 89 7.91 7.43 19.97
CA HIS A 89 7.28 6.10 20.07
C HIS A 89 5.96 6.02 19.30
N VAL A 90 5.22 7.12 19.21
CA VAL A 90 3.97 7.17 18.43
C VAL A 90 4.27 7.08 16.94
N VAL A 91 5.31 7.78 16.49
CA VAL A 91 5.82 7.70 15.12
C VAL A 91 6.26 6.29 14.77
N GLU A 92 7.03 5.66 15.65
CA GLU A 92 7.49 4.30 15.43
C GLU A 92 6.32 3.30 15.40
N SER A 93 5.34 3.49 16.28
CA SER A 93 4.12 2.68 16.29
C SER A 93 3.33 2.84 14.99
N LEU A 94 3.20 4.07 14.47
CA LEU A 94 2.53 4.33 13.19
C LEU A 94 3.31 3.72 12.02
N ASN A 95 4.64 3.83 12.02
CA ASN A 95 5.50 3.25 10.99
C ASN A 95 5.39 1.73 10.96
N SER A 96 5.42 1.08 12.13
CA SER A 96 5.20 -0.36 12.24
C SER A 96 3.80 -0.77 11.76
N LEU A 97 2.76 -0.01 12.12
CA LEU A 97 1.39 -0.28 11.68
C LEU A 97 1.19 -0.04 10.18
N SER A 98 1.92 0.89 9.57
CA SER A 98 1.75 1.28 8.17
C SER A 98 1.94 0.10 7.21
N VAL A 99 2.91 -0.78 7.50
CA VAL A 99 3.17 -1.97 6.68
C VAL A 99 2.04 -2.99 6.80
N ASP A 100 1.50 -3.20 8.01
CA ASP A 100 0.36 -4.10 8.23
C ASP A 100 -0.93 -3.53 7.59
N ILE A 101 -1.12 -2.21 7.66
CA ILE A 101 -2.25 -1.52 7.03
C ILE A 101 -2.16 -1.59 5.50
N ALA A 102 -0.99 -1.41 4.90
CA ALA A 102 -0.82 -1.53 3.45
C ALA A 102 -1.21 -2.93 2.93
N ARG A 103 -1.02 -3.96 3.76
CA ARG A 103 -1.46 -5.35 3.52
C ARG A 103 -2.90 -5.64 3.96
N ALA A 104 -3.53 -4.75 4.71
CA ALA A 104 -4.89 -4.90 5.20
C ALA A 104 -5.95 -4.72 4.10
N ILE A 105 -5.60 -4.01 3.02
CA ILE A 105 -6.46 -3.74 1.88
C ILE A 105 -5.79 -4.28 0.62
N ASP A 106 -6.52 -5.11 -0.13
CA ASP A 106 -6.09 -5.55 -1.46
C ASP A 106 -5.93 -4.35 -2.41
N HIS A 107 -4.93 -4.39 -3.29
CA HIS A 107 -4.68 -3.28 -4.21
C HIS A 107 -5.86 -3.04 -5.15
N GLU A 108 -6.42 -4.10 -5.74
CA GLU A 108 -7.61 -4.02 -6.60
C GLU A 108 -8.83 -3.44 -5.88
N ALA A 109 -9.05 -3.83 -4.62
CA ALA A 109 -10.13 -3.29 -3.80
C ALA A 109 -9.94 -1.78 -3.54
N SER A 110 -8.69 -1.32 -3.40
CA SER A 110 -8.37 0.11 -3.26
C SER A 110 -8.72 0.89 -4.53
N ILE A 111 -8.39 0.35 -5.71
CA ILE A 111 -8.74 0.97 -7.01
C ILE A 111 -10.27 1.06 -7.15
N GLU A 112 -10.97 -0.03 -6.88
CA GLU A 112 -12.42 -0.09 -7.01
C GLU A 112 -13.12 0.91 -6.08
N LEU A 113 -12.69 0.96 -4.81
CA LEU A 113 -13.19 1.89 -3.81
C LEU A 113 -13.14 3.34 -4.29
N TRP A 114 -11.99 3.77 -4.83
CA TRP A 114 -11.82 5.13 -5.32
C TRP A 114 -12.65 5.44 -6.55
N ASN A 115 -12.81 4.46 -7.45
CA ASN A 115 -13.71 4.61 -8.59
C ASN A 115 -15.16 4.81 -8.14
N ARG A 116 -15.63 4.06 -7.13
CA ARG A 116 -16.97 4.21 -6.55
C ARG A 116 -17.13 5.56 -5.86
N TYR A 117 -16.15 5.97 -5.05
CA TYR A 117 -16.15 7.27 -4.38
C TYR A 117 -16.25 8.43 -5.38
N ARG A 118 -15.48 8.39 -6.49
CA ARG A 118 -15.54 9.41 -7.55
C ARG A 118 -16.88 9.46 -8.28
N ARG A 119 -17.58 8.34 -8.38
CA ARG A 119 -18.94 8.27 -8.93
C ARG A 119 -19.99 8.82 -7.97
N GLY A 120 -19.59 9.23 -6.76
CA GLY A 120 -20.49 9.74 -5.73
C GLY A 120 -21.25 8.63 -5.00
N GLU A 121 -20.82 7.38 -5.13
CA GLU A 121 -21.38 6.29 -4.33
C GLU A 121 -21.05 6.55 -2.85
N ARG A 122 -22.07 6.53 -2.01
CA ARG A 122 -21.95 6.69 -0.56
C ARG A 122 -21.72 5.32 0.08
N ASP A 123 -21.26 5.31 1.32
CA ASP A 123 -21.10 4.09 2.12
C ASP A 123 -20.16 3.06 1.47
N VAL A 124 -19.14 3.55 0.75
CA VAL A 124 -18.14 2.71 0.10
C VAL A 124 -17.04 2.29 1.08
N PHE A 125 -16.81 3.09 2.12
CA PHE A 125 -15.82 2.83 3.16
C PHE A 125 -16.45 1.99 4.27
N THR A 126 -16.63 0.70 4.01
CA THR A 126 -17.15 -0.25 5.01
C THR A 126 -16.06 -1.21 5.48
N ARG A 127 -16.30 -1.88 6.61
CA ARG A 127 -15.38 -2.92 7.13
C ARG A 127 -15.10 -4.05 6.12
N ARG A 128 -16.01 -4.28 5.16
CA ARG A 128 -15.88 -5.33 4.14
C ARG A 128 -14.78 -5.05 3.12
N LEU A 129 -14.32 -3.81 3.01
CA LEU A 129 -13.17 -3.44 2.20
C LEU A 129 -11.88 -4.15 2.65
N TYR A 130 -11.81 -4.51 3.94
CA TYR A 130 -10.61 -5.04 4.55
C TYR A 130 -10.57 -6.57 4.52
N THR A 131 -9.36 -7.10 4.33
CA THR A 131 -9.08 -8.52 4.53
C THR A 131 -9.39 -8.92 5.98
N LEU A 132 -9.48 -10.23 6.28
CA LEU A 132 -9.72 -10.72 7.64
C LEU A 132 -8.67 -10.21 8.65
N LYS A 133 -7.40 -10.15 8.25
CA LYS A 133 -6.34 -9.55 9.07
C LYS A 133 -6.53 -8.03 9.16
N GLY A 134 -6.88 -7.39 8.05
CA GLY A 134 -7.13 -5.95 7.99
C GLY A 134 -8.27 -5.47 8.89
N GLN A 135 -9.32 -6.27 9.07
CA GLN A 135 -10.41 -5.97 9.99
C GLN A 135 -9.94 -5.95 11.45
N GLN A 136 -9.03 -6.85 11.84
CA GLN A 136 -8.41 -6.84 13.17
C GLN A 136 -7.54 -5.60 13.36
N THR A 137 -6.74 -5.25 12.34
CA THR A 137 -5.95 -4.01 12.35
C THR A 137 -6.83 -2.77 12.46
N PHE A 138 -7.96 -2.73 11.75
CA PHE A 138 -8.94 -1.65 11.88
C PHE A 138 -9.47 -1.51 13.31
N ASP A 139 -9.86 -2.62 13.94
CA ASP A 139 -10.36 -2.62 15.31
C ASP A 139 -9.29 -2.19 16.33
N GLU A 140 -8.03 -2.60 16.15
CA GLU A 140 -6.91 -2.15 16.96
C GLU A 140 -6.68 -0.64 16.83
N ILE A 141 -6.61 -0.12 15.59
CA ILE A 141 -6.42 1.30 15.31
C ILE A 141 -7.56 2.12 15.93
N ARG A 142 -8.81 1.69 15.73
CA ARG A 142 -9.98 2.38 16.29
C ARG A 142 -9.91 2.43 17.82
N ARG A 143 -9.56 1.31 18.47
CA ARG A 143 -9.39 1.25 19.92
C ARG A 143 -8.27 2.18 20.41
N LYS A 144 -7.10 2.16 19.74
CA LYS A 144 -5.97 3.05 20.06
C LYS A 144 -6.33 4.53 19.87
N TYR A 145 -7.00 4.88 18.78
CA TYR A 145 -7.45 6.25 18.49
C TYR A 145 -8.37 6.79 19.59
N GLN A 146 -9.23 5.95 20.17
CA GLN A 146 -10.11 6.35 21.26
C GLN A 146 -9.40 6.43 22.62
N ALA A 147 -8.39 5.59 22.85
CA ALA A 147 -7.74 5.44 24.15
C ALA A 147 -6.48 6.31 24.34
N GLU A 148 -5.76 6.62 23.26
CA GLU A 148 -4.43 7.25 23.31
C GLU A 148 -4.46 8.61 22.59
N ALA A 149 -4.32 9.71 23.35
CA ALA A 149 -4.46 11.07 22.83
C ALA A 149 -3.34 11.44 21.85
N GLU A 150 -2.12 10.97 22.10
CA GLU A 150 -0.95 11.22 21.25
C GLU A 150 -1.07 10.47 19.92
N PHE A 151 -1.56 9.23 19.94
CA PHE A 151 -1.84 8.46 18.72
C PHE A 151 -2.93 9.15 17.89
N ARG A 152 -4.01 9.60 18.54
CA ARG A 152 -5.06 10.39 17.88
C ARG A 152 -4.49 11.64 17.21
N ALA A 153 -3.67 12.43 17.90
CA ALA A 153 -3.05 13.61 17.32
C ALA A 153 -2.14 13.28 16.11
N ALA A 154 -1.38 12.19 16.18
CA ALA A 154 -0.56 11.73 15.06
C ALA A 154 -1.39 11.29 13.85
N VAL A 155 -2.49 10.57 14.08
CA VAL A 155 -3.43 10.15 13.03
C VAL A 155 -4.12 11.35 12.40
N ASP A 156 -4.62 12.29 13.21
CA ASP A 156 -5.29 13.49 12.74
C ASP A 156 -4.35 14.32 11.84
N ARG A 157 -3.11 14.55 12.30
CA ARG A 157 -2.08 15.24 11.51
C ARG A 157 -1.78 14.52 10.20
N TYR A 158 -1.60 13.20 10.24
CA TYR A 158 -1.35 12.40 9.04
C TYR A 158 -2.47 12.55 8.01
N CYS A 159 -3.73 12.47 8.45
CA CYS A 159 -4.88 12.68 7.57
C CYS A 159 -4.88 14.09 6.97
N ASP A 160 -4.70 15.12 7.80
CA ASP A 160 -4.71 16.51 7.34
C ASP A 160 -3.59 16.79 6.31
N ASP A 161 -2.38 16.26 6.54
CA ASP A 161 -1.25 16.46 5.63
C ASP A 161 -1.43 15.68 4.32
N PHE A 162 -1.99 14.47 4.39
CA PHE A 162 -2.31 13.70 3.19
C PHE A 162 -3.41 14.38 2.35
N GLU A 163 -4.44 14.93 2.98
CA GLU A 163 -5.49 15.69 2.31
C GLU A 163 -4.96 16.97 1.64
N LYS A 164 -4.02 17.68 2.28
CA LYS A 164 -3.33 18.83 1.67
C LYS A 164 -2.55 18.41 0.43
N LEU A 165 -1.78 17.31 0.53
CA LEU A 165 -1.05 16.76 -0.60
C LEU A 165 -1.98 16.42 -1.76
N LEU A 166 -3.12 15.76 -1.50
CA LEU A 166 -4.10 15.46 -2.53
C LEU A 166 -4.67 16.73 -3.18
N LYS A 167 -4.97 17.77 -2.38
CA LYS A 167 -5.44 19.06 -2.91
C LYS A 167 -4.41 19.72 -3.81
N ASP A 168 -3.15 19.72 -3.42
CA ASP A 168 -2.06 20.34 -4.18
C ASP A 168 -1.80 19.60 -5.48
N VAL A 169 -1.74 18.26 -5.44
CA VAL A 169 -1.60 17.42 -6.63
C VAL A 169 -2.79 17.60 -7.57
N SER A 170 -4.02 17.60 -7.04
CA SER A 170 -5.24 17.73 -7.85
C SER A 170 -5.34 19.09 -8.56
N ARG A 171 -4.78 20.16 -7.99
CA ARG A 171 -4.75 21.49 -8.66
C ARG A 171 -3.91 21.49 -9.93
N ASN A 172 -2.85 20.67 -9.96
CA ASN A 172 -1.92 20.57 -11.07
C ASN A 172 -2.23 19.41 -12.03
N ASP A 173 -3.18 18.55 -11.68
CA ASP A 173 -3.47 17.28 -12.34
C ASP A 173 -4.84 17.31 -13.04
N ARG A 174 -4.82 17.70 -14.32
CA ARG A 174 -6.04 17.92 -15.13
C ARG A 174 -6.89 16.67 -15.29
N ASP A 175 -6.25 15.50 -15.30
CA ASP A 175 -6.88 14.19 -15.53
C ASP A 175 -7.06 13.36 -14.25
N ASN A 176 -6.65 13.89 -13.09
CA ASN A 176 -6.70 13.21 -11.77
C ASN A 176 -5.87 11.90 -11.73
N ILE A 177 -4.87 11.74 -12.61
CA ILE A 177 -4.04 10.53 -12.70
C ILE A 177 -3.07 10.44 -11.51
N MET A 178 -2.46 11.55 -11.15
CA MET A 178 -1.49 11.63 -10.05
C MET A 178 -2.19 11.48 -8.71
N ALA A 179 -3.32 12.17 -8.52
CA ALA A 179 -4.12 12.00 -7.31
C ALA A 179 -4.60 10.55 -7.15
N GLN A 180 -5.02 9.90 -8.25
CA GLN A 180 -5.34 8.47 -8.22
C GLN A 180 -4.15 7.59 -7.85
N THR A 181 -2.94 7.88 -8.37
CA THR A 181 -1.72 7.13 -8.05
C THR A 181 -1.38 7.21 -6.56
N TYR A 182 -1.53 8.37 -5.93
CA TYR A 182 -1.35 8.51 -4.48
C TYR A 182 -2.41 7.77 -3.69
N LEU A 183 -3.67 7.82 -4.13
CA LEU A 183 -4.79 7.16 -3.45
C LEU A 183 -4.72 5.63 -3.49
N THR A 184 -4.19 5.04 -4.56
CA THR A 184 -4.02 3.59 -4.72
C THR A 184 -2.68 3.07 -4.19
N SER A 185 -1.76 3.96 -3.85
CA SER A 185 -0.48 3.63 -3.21
C SER A 185 -0.63 3.09 -1.78
N ASP A 186 0.43 2.49 -1.24
CA ASP A 186 0.47 2.04 0.15
C ASP A 186 0.15 3.17 1.15
N THR A 187 0.63 4.39 0.88
CA THR A 187 0.31 5.55 1.72
C THR A 187 -1.17 5.94 1.62
N GLY A 188 -1.80 5.79 0.45
CA GLY A 188 -3.24 6.00 0.29
C GLY A 188 -4.08 4.94 1.01
N LYS A 189 -3.61 3.70 1.05
CA LYS A 189 -4.22 2.63 1.86
C LYS A 189 -4.14 2.92 3.36
N VAL A 190 -2.98 3.40 3.83
CA VAL A 190 -2.80 3.85 5.22
C VAL A 190 -3.77 4.97 5.54
N TYR A 191 -3.83 6.01 4.71
CA TYR A 191 -4.79 7.10 4.84
C TYR A 191 -6.23 6.59 4.93
N THR A 192 -6.64 5.72 3.99
CA THR A 192 -8.01 5.18 3.94
C THR A 192 -8.39 4.47 5.24
N MET A 193 -7.51 3.61 5.75
CA MET A 193 -7.73 2.88 7.00
C MET A 193 -7.83 3.82 8.20
N LEU A 194 -6.90 4.77 8.32
CA LEU A 194 -6.84 5.71 9.44
C LEU A 194 -8.04 6.67 9.45
N ALA A 195 -8.39 7.24 8.29
CA ALA A 195 -9.51 8.14 8.16
C ALA A 195 -10.85 7.43 8.41
N HIS A 196 -10.98 6.16 8.02
CA HIS A 196 -12.16 5.37 8.36
C HIS A 196 -12.19 4.98 9.86
N ALA A 197 -11.06 4.58 10.44
CA ALA A 197 -10.99 4.20 11.85
C ALA A 197 -11.24 5.39 12.80
N SER A 198 -10.88 6.60 12.39
CA SER A 198 -11.18 7.86 13.10
C SER A 198 -12.61 8.37 12.88
N GLY A 199 -13.37 7.75 11.97
CA GLY A 199 -14.76 8.13 11.66
C GLY A 199 -14.90 9.32 10.70
N ARG A 200 -13.80 9.76 10.06
CA ARG A 200 -13.81 10.83 9.05
C ARG A 200 -14.37 10.36 7.70
N LEU A 201 -14.11 9.11 7.33
CA LEU A 201 -14.67 8.47 6.13
C LEU A 201 -15.75 7.47 6.53
N GLN A 202 -16.91 7.57 5.88
CA GLN A 202 -18.07 6.67 6.01
C GLN A 202 -18.67 6.43 4.62
#